data_AF-A0AA95FT56-F1
#
_entry.id   AF-A0AA95FT56-F1
#
_cell.length_a   1.000
_cell.length_b   1.000
_cell.length_c   1.000
_cell.angle_alpha   90.00
_cell.angle_beta   90.00
_cell.angle_gamma   90.00
#
_symmetry.space_group_name_H-M   'P 1'
#
loop_
_entity.id
_entity.type
_entity.pdbx_description
1 polymer ?
#
loop_
_entity_poly.entity_id
_entity_poly.type
_entity_poly.pdbx_seq_one_letter_code
_entity_poly.pdbx_strand_id
1 'polypeptide(L)'
;MVRAPAPQSDGGSSPANTAPPQGASVEADRPLRVVLCGSFRRDRVRLAETFNILMDTYEVLSPLGIDFVDPDAEFVRLRHELNASATEIEEQHLSALVEADFVWLHAPEGYIGASAMFELGHAKALGIPIFSDNPPTEETYEAWVTVVSDPTEVALTQELKAPGNGLRGLQHYYERAAARRGWDSETVQDTLLLMTEEMGELARAVRKSIGLSRNHDWDGQDVAEELADLQLYLVHLSSSLGVDLAEAVTRKEAVNAARAAAAPSVA
;
A
#
# COMPACT_ATOMS: atom_id res chain seq x y z
N MET A 1 -12.03 65.37 4.71
CA MET A 1 -11.57 64.69 3.48
C MET A 1 -10.16 64.18 3.76
N VAL A 2 -10.07 62.99 4.37
CA VAL A 2 -8.81 62.41 4.87
C VAL A 2 -8.36 61.36 3.86
N ARG A 3 -7.12 61.51 3.38
CA ARG A 3 -6.52 60.70 2.31
C ARG A 3 -6.02 59.39 2.92
N ALA A 4 -6.49 58.24 2.41
CA ALA A 4 -6.04 56.92 2.82
C ALA A 4 -4.59 56.66 2.38
N PRO A 5 -3.76 55.95 3.17
CA PRO A 5 -2.45 55.50 2.73
C PRO A 5 -2.57 54.25 1.84
N ALA A 6 -1.64 54.13 0.88
CA ALA A 6 -1.56 53.06 -0.11
C ALA A 6 -1.16 51.71 0.54
N PRO A 7 -1.58 50.56 -0.04
CA PRO A 7 -1.18 49.25 0.46
C PRO A 7 0.30 48.97 0.19
N GLN A 8 1.01 48.54 1.24
CA GLN A 8 2.36 47.99 1.16
C GLN A 8 2.30 46.61 0.51
N SER A 9 3.18 46.36 -0.44
CA SER A 9 3.38 45.06 -1.06
C SER A 9 4.21 44.18 -0.13
N ASP A 10 3.55 43.31 0.63
CA ASP A 10 4.24 42.27 1.39
C ASP A 10 4.81 41.22 0.43
N GLY A 11 6.13 41.05 0.53
CA GLY A 11 6.90 40.08 -0.22
C GLY A 11 6.39 38.67 0.05
N GLY A 12 6.07 37.94 -1.01
CA GLY A 12 5.74 36.52 -0.96
C GLY A 12 6.88 35.75 -0.30
N SER A 13 6.65 35.25 0.91
CA SER A 13 7.47 34.23 1.54
C SER A 13 7.34 32.95 0.72
N SER A 14 8.43 32.62 0.02
CA SER A 14 8.63 31.34 -0.67
C SER A 14 8.37 30.18 0.30
N PRO A 15 7.68 29.09 -0.09
CA PRO A 15 7.45 27.97 0.81
C PRO A 15 8.79 27.38 1.25
N ALA A 16 8.92 27.15 2.55
CA ALA A 16 10.12 26.65 3.20
C ALA A 16 10.62 25.38 2.49
N ASN A 17 11.85 25.49 1.97
CA ASN A 17 12.59 24.41 1.33
C ASN A 17 13.11 23.46 2.41
N THR A 18 12.27 22.54 2.90
CA THR A 18 12.73 21.46 3.76
C THR A 18 13.30 20.36 2.88
N ALA A 19 14.63 20.36 2.73
CA ALA A 19 15.35 19.27 2.11
C ALA A 19 15.07 17.96 2.88
N PRO A 20 14.91 16.81 2.21
CA PRO A 20 14.74 15.54 2.88
C PRO A 20 15.98 15.22 3.74
N PRO A 21 15.82 14.47 4.85
CA PRO A 21 16.94 14.09 5.70
C PRO A 21 17.99 13.33 4.88
N GLN A 22 19.19 13.92 4.81
CA GLN A 22 20.36 13.29 4.20
C GLN A 22 20.85 12.19 5.15
N GLY A 23 20.61 10.93 4.80
CA GLY A 23 21.10 9.81 5.61
C GLY A 23 20.43 8.45 5.46
N ALA A 24 19.53 8.23 4.49
CA ALA A 24 19.16 6.87 4.12
C ALA A 24 20.22 6.32 3.16
N SER A 25 21.10 5.47 3.68
CA SER A 25 21.87 4.56 2.84
C SER A 25 20.90 3.83 1.92
N VAL A 26 21.13 3.94 0.60
CA VAL A 26 20.39 3.20 -0.44
C VAL A 26 20.33 1.74 -0.01
N GLU A 27 19.15 1.27 0.42
CA GLU A 27 18.92 -0.15 0.66
C GLU A 27 19.37 -0.89 -0.60
N ALA A 28 20.19 -1.94 -0.43
CA ALA A 28 20.54 -2.80 -1.54
C ALA A 28 19.24 -3.25 -2.23
N ASP A 29 19.17 -3.10 -3.55
CA ASP A 29 17.99 -3.38 -4.37
C ASP A 29 17.53 -4.82 -4.12
N ARG A 30 16.54 -4.99 -3.23
CA ARG A 30 16.02 -6.31 -2.89
C ARG A 30 15.26 -6.84 -4.12
N PRO A 31 15.30 -8.15 -4.42
CA PRO A 31 14.51 -8.69 -5.51
C PRO A 31 13.04 -8.35 -5.27
N LEU A 32 12.31 -8.02 -6.34
CA LEU A 32 10.87 -7.82 -6.23
C LEU A 32 10.22 -9.13 -5.76
N ARG A 33 9.23 -8.99 -4.88
CA ARG A 33 8.45 -10.09 -4.31
C ARG A 33 7.17 -10.28 -5.12
N VAL A 34 6.90 -11.50 -5.53
CA VAL A 34 5.74 -11.86 -6.37
C VAL A 34 4.86 -12.90 -5.72
N VAL A 35 3.55 -12.74 -5.88
CA VAL A 35 2.59 -13.81 -5.66
C VAL A 35 2.02 -14.23 -7.01
N LEU A 36 2.07 -15.53 -7.28
CA LEU A 36 1.42 -16.14 -8.43
C LEU A 36 0.01 -16.55 -7.98
N CYS A 37 -1.01 -15.94 -8.58
CA CYS A 37 -2.42 -16.28 -8.40
C CYS A 37 -2.96 -16.93 -9.68
N GLY A 38 -4.13 -17.57 -9.62
CA GLY A 38 -4.84 -17.95 -10.84
C GLY A 38 -5.43 -19.34 -10.87
N SER A 39 -5.78 -19.77 -12.08
CA SER A 39 -6.50 -21.01 -12.33
C SER A 39 -5.52 -22.18 -12.48
N PHE A 40 -4.84 -22.61 -11.40
CA PHE A 40 -3.74 -23.59 -11.46
C PHE A 40 -4.08 -24.97 -12.04
N ARG A 41 -5.37 -25.28 -12.16
CA ARG A 41 -5.86 -26.53 -12.77
C ARG A 41 -5.87 -26.49 -14.30
N ARG A 42 -5.66 -25.33 -14.91
CA ARG A 42 -5.68 -25.12 -16.36
C ARG A 42 -4.28 -24.82 -16.85
N ASP A 43 -3.96 -25.35 -18.04
CA ASP A 43 -2.66 -25.16 -18.70
C ASP A 43 -1.46 -25.28 -17.75
N ARG A 44 -1.27 -26.49 -17.21
CA ARG A 44 -0.23 -26.78 -16.22
C ARG A 44 1.19 -26.64 -16.79
N VAL A 45 1.34 -26.82 -18.10
CA VAL A 45 2.62 -26.66 -18.77
C VAL A 45 3.02 -25.18 -18.72
N ARG A 46 2.13 -24.28 -19.13
CA ARG A 46 2.38 -22.85 -19.06
C ARG A 46 2.54 -22.35 -17.62
N LEU A 47 1.73 -22.88 -16.69
CA LEU A 47 1.89 -22.57 -15.26
C LEU A 47 3.30 -22.90 -14.78
N ALA A 48 3.84 -24.07 -15.16
CA ALA A 48 5.17 -24.49 -14.77
C ALA A 48 6.30 -23.67 -15.38
N GLU A 49 6.19 -23.35 -16.68
CA GLU A 49 7.11 -22.44 -17.34
C GLU A 49 7.14 -21.07 -16.65
N THR A 50 5.97 -20.50 -16.40
CA THR A 50 5.81 -19.21 -15.74
C THR A 50 6.37 -19.22 -14.33
N PHE A 51 6.04 -20.24 -13.53
CA PHE A 51 6.53 -20.37 -12.16
C PHE A 51 8.05 -20.42 -12.11
N ASN A 52 8.69 -21.19 -13.01
CA ASN A 52 10.15 -21.27 -13.08
C ASN A 52 10.79 -19.92 -13.45
N ILE A 53 10.22 -19.19 -14.42
CA ILE A 53 10.68 -17.85 -14.78
C ILE A 53 10.58 -16.90 -13.59
N LEU A 54 9.46 -16.92 -12.87
CA LEU A 54 9.26 -16.09 -11.69
C LEU A 54 10.27 -16.43 -10.57
N MET A 55 10.50 -17.71 -10.30
CA MET A 55 11.49 -18.18 -9.31
C MET A 55 12.93 -17.78 -9.65
N ASP A 56 13.27 -17.74 -10.94
CA ASP A 56 14.61 -17.37 -11.41
C ASP A 56 14.84 -15.85 -11.38
N THR A 57 13.77 -15.05 -11.38
CA THR A 57 13.82 -13.59 -11.54
C THR A 57 13.46 -12.81 -10.27
N TYR A 58 12.55 -13.35 -9.46
CA TYR A 58 11.89 -12.66 -8.35
C TYR A 58 11.85 -13.55 -7.10
N GLU A 59 11.53 -12.96 -5.96
CA GLU A 59 11.22 -13.72 -4.75
C GLU A 59 9.74 -14.14 -4.77
N VAL A 60 9.45 -15.41 -5.08
CA VAL A 60 8.08 -15.94 -5.08
C VAL A 60 7.64 -16.22 -3.64
N LEU A 61 6.63 -15.47 -3.17
CA LEU A 61 6.08 -15.62 -1.82
C LEU A 61 5.01 -16.70 -1.74
N SER A 62 4.24 -16.88 -2.82
CA SER A 62 3.21 -17.92 -2.89
C SER A 62 2.79 -18.19 -4.35
N PRO A 63 2.46 -19.44 -4.72
CA PRO A 63 2.66 -20.66 -3.92
C PRO A 63 4.16 -21.00 -3.80
N LEU A 64 4.53 -21.82 -2.82
CA LEU A 64 5.93 -22.24 -2.60
C LEU A 64 6.40 -23.32 -3.61
N GLY A 65 5.52 -23.72 -4.51
CA GLY A 65 5.73 -24.74 -5.52
C GLY A 65 4.46 -24.98 -6.32
N ILE A 66 4.56 -25.80 -7.35
CA ILE A 66 3.43 -26.15 -8.23
C ILE A 66 3.30 -27.66 -8.46
N ASP A 67 4.12 -28.46 -7.78
CA ASP A 67 4.06 -29.92 -7.80
C ASP A 67 2.93 -30.41 -6.88
N PHE A 68 1.68 -30.24 -7.34
CA PHE A 68 0.49 -30.59 -6.58
C PHE A 68 0.34 -32.12 -6.43
N VAL A 69 -0.04 -32.57 -5.22
CA VAL A 69 -0.19 -34.00 -4.88
C VAL A 69 -1.38 -34.62 -5.61
N ASP A 70 -2.50 -33.91 -5.64
CA ASP A 70 -3.68 -34.24 -6.45
C ASP A 70 -4.03 -33.00 -7.30
N PRO A 71 -3.53 -32.92 -8.54
CA PRO A 71 -3.67 -31.72 -9.35
C PRO A 71 -5.08 -31.56 -9.93
N ASP A 72 -5.90 -32.62 -9.93
CA ASP A 72 -7.29 -32.62 -10.43
C ASP A 72 -8.32 -32.32 -9.33
N ALA A 73 -7.89 -32.32 -8.06
CA ALA A 73 -8.70 -31.91 -6.93
C ALA A 73 -9.28 -30.49 -7.12
N GLU A 74 -10.42 -30.22 -6.49
CA GLU A 74 -11.04 -28.88 -6.52
C GLU A 74 -10.10 -27.82 -5.90
N PHE A 75 -9.41 -28.20 -4.83
CA PHE A 75 -8.39 -27.42 -4.15
C PHE A 75 -7.05 -28.16 -4.23
N VAL A 76 -6.10 -27.61 -4.98
CA VAL A 76 -4.77 -28.19 -5.18
C VAL A 76 -3.88 -27.97 -3.96
N ARG A 77 -2.99 -28.93 -3.67
CA ARG A 77 -2.14 -28.92 -2.47
C ARG A 77 -0.73 -29.39 -2.77
N LEU A 78 0.24 -28.72 -2.19
CA LEU A 78 1.62 -29.17 -2.12
C LEU A 78 1.80 -30.23 -1.02
N ARG A 79 2.89 -30.98 -1.13
CA ARG A 79 3.18 -32.07 -0.18
C ARG A 79 3.25 -31.60 1.28
N HIS A 80 3.79 -30.41 1.53
CA HIS A 80 3.90 -29.86 2.88
C HIS A 80 2.58 -29.29 3.42
N GLU A 81 1.58 -29.10 2.56
CA GLU A 81 0.26 -28.53 2.89
C GLU A 81 -0.79 -29.61 3.19
N LEU A 82 -0.44 -30.89 3.07
CA LEU A 82 -1.39 -32.01 3.25
C LEU A 82 -2.04 -32.07 4.65
N ASN A 83 -1.38 -31.51 5.66
CA ASN A 83 -1.89 -31.46 7.03
C ASN A 83 -2.63 -30.16 7.38
N ALA A 84 -2.61 -29.15 6.49
CA ALA A 84 -3.30 -27.89 6.69
C ALA A 84 -4.74 -27.94 6.15
N SER A 85 -5.65 -27.18 6.72
CA SER A 85 -6.97 -26.94 6.13
C SER A 85 -6.85 -26.06 4.87
N ALA A 86 -7.88 -26.08 4.02
CA ALA A 86 -7.90 -25.18 2.86
C ALA A 86 -7.86 -23.70 3.29
N THR A 87 -8.51 -23.38 4.41
CA THR A 87 -8.53 -22.04 5.00
C THR A 87 -7.15 -21.59 5.46
N GLU A 88 -6.38 -22.44 6.16
CA GLU A 88 -5.02 -22.08 6.59
C GLU A 88 -4.08 -21.83 5.40
N ILE A 89 -4.24 -22.59 4.31
CA ILE A 89 -3.46 -22.39 3.07
C ILE A 89 -3.85 -21.08 2.40
N GLU A 90 -5.15 -20.79 2.31
CA GLU A 90 -5.67 -19.52 1.78
C GLU A 90 -5.18 -18.33 2.61
N GLU A 91 -5.25 -18.39 3.94
CA GLU A 91 -4.78 -17.33 4.83
C GLU A 91 -3.28 -17.06 4.67
N GLN A 92 -2.47 -18.11 4.47
CA GLN A 92 -1.05 -17.96 4.14
C GLN A 92 -0.86 -17.28 2.78
N HIS A 93 -1.65 -17.65 1.78
CA HIS A 93 -1.60 -17.03 0.45
C HIS A 93 -1.99 -15.54 0.48
N LEU A 94 -3.06 -15.18 1.20
CA LEU A 94 -3.47 -13.78 1.39
C LEU A 94 -2.43 -12.99 2.20
N SER A 95 -1.80 -13.61 3.18
CA SER A 95 -0.70 -12.97 3.94
C SER A 95 0.50 -12.70 3.03
N ALA A 96 0.81 -13.60 2.09
CA ALA A 96 1.84 -13.37 1.09
C ALA A 96 1.48 -12.22 0.13
N LEU A 97 0.20 -12.04 -0.22
CA LEU A 97 -0.26 -10.89 -1.00
C LEU A 97 0.05 -9.57 -0.31
N VAL A 98 -0.16 -9.46 1.01
CA VAL A 98 0.14 -8.22 1.77
C VAL A 98 1.60 -7.79 1.62
N GLU A 99 2.50 -8.74 1.44
CA GLU A 99 3.94 -8.50 1.27
C GLU A 99 4.38 -8.41 -0.20
N ALA A 100 3.51 -8.70 -1.16
CA ALA A 100 3.89 -8.74 -2.56
C ALA A 100 4.12 -7.33 -3.14
N ASP A 101 5.17 -7.19 -3.95
CA ASP A 101 5.36 -5.97 -4.76
C ASP A 101 4.46 -6.03 -6.02
N PHE A 102 4.13 -7.22 -6.52
CA PHE A 102 3.15 -7.44 -7.58
C PHE A 102 2.53 -8.85 -7.56
N VAL A 103 1.42 -9.00 -8.29
CA VAL A 103 0.79 -10.29 -8.59
C VAL A 103 1.03 -10.68 -10.04
N TRP A 104 1.43 -11.93 -10.27
CA TRP A 104 1.29 -12.56 -11.58
C TRP A 104 0.02 -13.42 -11.60
N LEU A 105 -0.88 -13.16 -12.55
CA LEU A 105 -2.11 -13.90 -12.74
C LEU A 105 -1.93 -14.94 -13.85
N HIS A 106 -2.02 -16.21 -13.48
CA HIS A 106 -2.19 -17.32 -14.42
C HIS A 106 -3.66 -17.45 -14.84
N ALA A 107 -4.00 -16.85 -15.98
CA ALA A 107 -5.34 -16.86 -16.57
C ALA A 107 -5.31 -17.39 -18.01
N PRO A 108 -5.10 -18.70 -18.22
CA PRO A 108 -5.06 -19.27 -19.57
C PRO A 108 -6.38 -19.01 -20.29
N GLU A 109 -6.26 -18.54 -21.54
CA GLU A 109 -7.39 -18.07 -22.37
C GLU A 109 -8.24 -16.98 -21.68
N GLY A 110 -7.66 -16.25 -20.72
CA GLY A 110 -8.33 -15.19 -19.94
C GLY A 110 -9.32 -15.70 -18.89
N TYR A 111 -9.31 -17.00 -18.55
CA TYR A 111 -10.20 -17.56 -17.54
C TYR A 111 -9.67 -17.35 -16.11
N ILE A 112 -10.51 -16.80 -15.24
CA ILE A 112 -10.23 -16.58 -13.82
C ILE A 112 -11.22 -17.39 -12.98
N GLY A 113 -10.71 -18.30 -12.15
CA GLY A 113 -11.53 -19.08 -11.21
C GLY A 113 -12.00 -18.26 -10.01
N ALA A 114 -12.94 -18.80 -9.23
CA ALA A 114 -13.52 -18.08 -8.09
C ALA A 114 -12.52 -17.69 -6.99
N SER A 115 -11.56 -18.57 -6.61
CA SER A 115 -10.53 -18.18 -5.61
C SER A 115 -9.56 -17.16 -6.20
N ALA A 116 -9.09 -17.37 -7.43
CA ALA A 116 -8.26 -16.40 -8.14
C ALA A 116 -8.94 -15.01 -8.24
N MET A 117 -10.27 -14.96 -8.44
CA MET A 117 -11.01 -13.70 -8.44
C MET A 117 -11.01 -13.01 -7.07
N PHE A 118 -11.15 -13.79 -6.00
CA PHE A 118 -11.08 -13.30 -4.63
C PHE A 118 -9.69 -12.71 -4.32
N GLU A 119 -8.63 -13.43 -4.71
CA GLU A 119 -7.23 -12.99 -4.60
C GLU A 119 -6.98 -11.70 -5.41
N LEU A 120 -7.51 -11.60 -6.64
CA LEU A 120 -7.44 -10.39 -7.47
C LEU A 120 -8.13 -9.19 -6.79
N GLY A 121 -9.30 -9.41 -6.21
CA GLY A 121 -10.00 -8.39 -5.43
C GLY A 121 -9.19 -7.92 -4.22
N HIS A 122 -8.53 -8.86 -3.53
CA HIS A 122 -7.64 -8.55 -2.40
C HIS A 122 -6.43 -7.72 -2.82
N ALA A 123 -5.71 -8.16 -3.87
CA ALA A 123 -4.59 -7.42 -4.44
C ALA A 123 -5.01 -6.01 -4.88
N LYS A 124 -6.16 -5.88 -5.55
CA LYS A 124 -6.71 -4.59 -5.96
C LYS A 124 -7.03 -3.67 -4.78
N ALA A 125 -7.57 -4.23 -3.70
CA ALA A 125 -7.85 -3.48 -2.47
C ALA A 125 -6.58 -3.01 -1.75
N LEU A 126 -5.48 -3.76 -1.87
CA LEU A 126 -4.17 -3.36 -1.35
C LEU A 126 -3.41 -2.39 -2.27
N GLY A 127 -3.88 -2.19 -3.51
CA GLY A 127 -3.19 -1.35 -4.50
C GLY A 127 -2.06 -2.07 -5.24
N ILE A 128 -1.96 -3.39 -5.08
CA ILE A 128 -0.92 -4.22 -5.68
C ILE A 128 -1.16 -4.35 -7.19
N PRO A 129 -0.17 -4.07 -8.04
CA PRO A 129 -0.30 -4.25 -9.48
C PRO A 129 -0.45 -5.72 -9.86
N ILE A 130 -1.31 -5.99 -10.83
CA ILE A 130 -1.59 -7.33 -11.33
C ILE A 130 -1.14 -7.41 -12.79
N PHE A 131 -0.34 -8.40 -13.11
CA PHE A 131 0.19 -8.67 -14.45
C PHE A 131 -0.26 -10.04 -14.94
N SER A 132 -0.39 -10.22 -16.26
CA SER A 132 -0.69 -11.52 -16.87
C SER A 132 -0.19 -11.53 -18.31
N ASP A 133 0.03 -12.72 -18.87
CA ASP A 133 0.30 -12.90 -20.31
C ASP A 133 -0.96 -12.94 -21.17
N ASN A 134 -2.15 -13.03 -20.55
CA ASN A 134 -3.44 -13.03 -21.22
C ASN A 134 -4.37 -11.99 -20.59
N PRO A 135 -5.15 -11.24 -21.39
CA PRO A 135 -6.19 -10.40 -20.84
C PRO A 135 -7.31 -11.27 -20.23
N PRO A 136 -7.91 -10.84 -19.10
CA PRO A 136 -9.15 -11.45 -18.61
C PRO A 136 -10.25 -11.44 -19.66
N THR A 137 -11.06 -12.51 -19.71
CA THR A 137 -12.22 -12.61 -20.62
C THR A 137 -13.37 -11.69 -20.23
N GLU A 138 -13.50 -11.39 -18.94
CA GLU A 138 -14.52 -10.50 -18.41
C GLU A 138 -14.03 -9.05 -18.46
N GLU A 139 -14.70 -8.20 -19.25
CA GLU A 139 -14.37 -6.78 -19.48
C GLU A 139 -14.18 -6.00 -18.16
N THR A 140 -14.94 -6.34 -17.12
CA THR A 140 -14.87 -5.70 -15.79
C THR A 140 -13.47 -5.76 -15.16
N TYR A 141 -12.69 -6.81 -15.46
CA TYR A 141 -11.38 -7.03 -14.84
C TYR A 141 -10.21 -6.74 -15.78
N GLU A 142 -10.47 -6.48 -17.07
CA GLU A 142 -9.43 -6.15 -18.05
C GLU A 142 -8.61 -4.95 -17.59
N ALA A 143 -9.28 -3.91 -17.07
CA ALA A 143 -8.62 -2.71 -16.55
C ALA A 143 -7.81 -2.93 -15.26
N TRP A 144 -7.91 -4.10 -14.62
CA TRP A 144 -7.17 -4.41 -13.40
C TRP A 144 -5.80 -5.05 -13.71
N VAL A 145 -5.67 -5.65 -14.89
CA VAL A 145 -4.52 -6.45 -15.28
C VAL A 145 -3.71 -5.70 -16.34
N THR A 146 -2.40 -5.59 -16.12
CA THR A 146 -1.47 -5.11 -17.15
C THR A 146 -0.96 -6.33 -17.92
N VAL A 147 -1.25 -6.40 -19.22
CA VAL A 147 -0.81 -7.53 -20.05
C VAL A 147 0.66 -7.37 -20.45
N VAL A 148 1.46 -8.36 -20.12
CA VAL A 148 2.92 -8.43 -20.39
C VAL A 148 3.23 -9.82 -20.92
N SER A 149 3.93 -9.92 -22.05
CA SER A 149 4.14 -11.20 -22.73
C SER A 149 5.17 -12.11 -22.02
N ASP A 150 6.13 -11.52 -21.32
CA ASP A 150 7.19 -12.22 -20.60
C ASP A 150 7.25 -11.74 -19.15
N PRO A 151 7.16 -12.64 -18.14
CA PRO A 151 7.23 -12.25 -16.74
C PRO A 151 8.48 -11.45 -16.36
N THR A 152 9.60 -11.65 -17.07
CA THR A 152 10.85 -10.92 -16.81
C THR A 152 10.79 -9.43 -17.18
N GLU A 153 9.80 -9.02 -17.97
CA GLU A 153 9.59 -7.62 -18.36
C GLU A 153 8.86 -6.81 -17.26
N VAL A 154 8.41 -7.47 -16.19
CA VAL A 154 7.80 -6.76 -15.04
C VAL A 154 8.88 -5.94 -14.34
N ALA A 155 8.91 -4.65 -14.70
CA ALA A 155 9.69 -3.64 -14.01
C ALA A 155 8.74 -2.69 -13.27
N LEU A 156 8.89 -2.59 -11.95
CA LEU A 156 8.20 -1.59 -11.15
C LEU A 156 9.02 -0.30 -11.21
N THR A 157 8.84 0.48 -12.27
CA THR A 157 9.59 1.73 -12.49
C THR A 157 9.16 2.88 -11.57
N GLN A 158 8.13 2.66 -10.75
CA GLN A 158 7.61 3.63 -9.81
C GLN A 158 7.42 2.91 -8.50
N GLU A 159 8.14 3.36 -7.47
CA GLU A 159 7.92 3.00 -6.07
C GLU A 159 6.41 2.91 -5.83
N LEU A 160 5.97 1.67 -5.58
CA LEU A 160 4.68 1.25 -5.03
C LEU A 160 3.48 2.12 -5.43
N LYS A 161 2.63 1.57 -6.33
CA LYS A 161 1.32 2.17 -6.68
C LYS A 161 0.51 2.49 -5.41
N ALA A 162 -0.37 3.49 -5.54
CA ALA A 162 -1.33 4.05 -4.55
C ALA A 162 -1.61 3.17 -3.32
N PRO A 163 -1.81 3.73 -2.11
CA PRO A 163 -1.96 3.03 -0.81
C PRO A 163 -3.23 2.16 -0.67
N GLY A 164 -3.73 1.61 -1.78
CA GLY A 164 -4.92 0.83 -1.91
C GLY A 164 -6.15 1.57 -1.42
N ASN A 165 -7.08 0.78 -0.92
CA ASN A 165 -8.28 1.23 -0.24
C ASN A 165 -8.04 1.45 1.26
N GLY A 166 -6.82 1.28 1.78
CA GLY A 166 -6.54 1.41 3.22
C GLY A 166 -6.88 2.79 3.78
N LEU A 167 -6.35 3.85 3.15
CA LEU A 167 -6.61 5.23 3.57
C LEU A 167 -8.08 5.63 3.37
N ARG A 168 -8.68 5.29 2.22
CA ARG A 168 -10.11 5.55 1.97
C ARG A 168 -11.01 4.81 2.96
N GLY A 169 -10.65 3.57 3.28
CA GLY A 169 -11.35 2.73 4.24
C GLY A 169 -11.33 3.36 5.64
N LEU A 170 -10.16 3.84 6.08
CA LEU A 170 -10.02 4.57 7.34
C LEU A 170 -10.80 5.89 7.34
N GLN A 171 -10.73 6.68 6.26
CA GLN A 171 -11.51 7.91 6.11
C GLN A 171 -13.01 7.65 6.27
N HIS A 172 -13.56 6.73 5.48
CA HIS A 172 -14.98 6.39 5.57
C HIS A 172 -15.37 5.77 6.91
N TYR A 173 -14.50 4.96 7.51
CA TYR A 173 -14.74 4.45 8.85
C TYR A 173 -14.89 5.59 9.86
N TYR A 174 -13.96 6.54 9.84
CA TYR A 174 -13.94 7.63 10.80
C TYR A 174 -15.08 8.62 10.57
N GLU A 175 -15.44 8.93 9.32
CA GLU A 175 -16.63 9.73 8.99
C GLU A 175 -17.89 9.17 9.66
N ARG A 176 -18.09 7.84 9.57
CA ARG A 176 -19.21 7.18 10.24
C ARG A 176 -19.09 7.23 11.77
N ALA A 177 -17.88 7.11 12.30
CA ALA A 177 -17.65 7.17 13.74
C ALA A 177 -17.91 8.58 14.31
N ALA A 178 -17.40 9.62 13.66
CA ALA A 178 -17.59 11.02 14.02
C ALA A 178 -19.07 11.42 13.96
N ALA A 179 -19.78 11.03 12.88
CA ALA A 179 -21.22 11.29 12.76
C ALA A 179 -22.03 10.63 13.90
N ARG A 180 -21.67 9.41 14.32
CA ARG A 180 -22.31 8.74 15.46
C ARG A 180 -22.03 9.42 16.80
N ARG A 181 -20.91 10.13 16.92
CA ARG A 181 -20.51 10.87 18.13
C ARG A 181 -21.04 12.31 18.15
N GLY A 182 -21.64 12.78 17.05
CA GLY A 182 -22.12 14.16 16.92
C GLY A 182 -21.01 15.19 16.69
N TRP A 183 -19.88 14.76 16.13
CA TRP A 183 -18.73 15.60 15.79
C TRP A 183 -18.79 16.13 14.35
N ASP A 184 -19.93 15.97 13.69
CA ASP A 184 -20.19 16.46 12.33
C ASP A 184 -20.28 18.01 12.24
N SER A 185 -20.33 18.68 13.38
CA SER A 185 -20.40 20.14 13.49
C SER A 185 -19.06 20.82 13.80
N GLU A 186 -17.98 20.07 13.99
CA GLU A 186 -16.65 20.65 14.21
C GLU A 186 -16.18 21.44 13.00
N THR A 187 -15.68 22.65 13.24
CA THR A 187 -15.14 23.46 12.14
C THR A 187 -13.73 22.98 11.78
N VAL A 188 -13.32 23.21 10.54
CA VAL A 188 -11.95 22.94 10.08
C VAL A 188 -10.89 23.60 10.99
N GLN A 189 -11.20 24.76 11.57
CA GLN A 189 -10.30 25.47 12.46
C GLN A 189 -10.17 24.77 13.82
N ASP A 190 -11.29 24.27 14.37
CA ASP A 190 -11.30 23.53 15.63
C ASP A 190 -10.56 22.19 15.47
N THR A 191 -10.84 21.45 14.39
CA THR A 191 -10.13 20.19 14.09
C THR A 191 -8.62 20.40 13.93
N LEU A 192 -8.20 21.49 13.27
CA LEU A 192 -6.78 21.82 13.10
C LEU A 192 -6.11 22.19 14.43
N LEU A 193 -6.83 22.89 15.31
CA LEU A 193 -6.37 23.22 16.66
C LEU A 193 -6.14 21.94 17.48
N LEU A 194 -7.14 21.05 17.53
CA LEU A 194 -7.05 19.77 18.25
C LEU A 194 -5.91 18.89 17.70
N MET A 195 -5.77 18.78 16.38
CA MET A 195 -4.64 18.06 15.77
C MET A 195 -3.27 18.64 16.18
N THR A 196 -3.19 19.96 16.41
CA THR A 196 -1.96 20.63 16.87
C THR A 196 -1.67 20.32 18.34
N GLU A 197 -2.71 20.16 19.16
CA GLU A 197 -2.59 19.71 20.56
C GLU A 197 -2.05 18.29 20.60
N GLU A 198 -2.63 17.34 19.84
CA GLU A 198 -2.15 15.94 19.77
C GLU A 198 -0.70 15.84 19.25
N MET A 199 -0.31 16.69 18.30
CA MET A 199 1.08 16.78 17.86
C MET A 199 2.03 17.18 19.01
N GLY A 200 1.57 18.04 19.92
CA GLY A 200 2.29 18.43 21.13
C GLY A 200 2.41 17.28 22.13
N GLU A 201 1.34 16.51 22.32
CA GLU A 201 1.32 15.32 23.16
C GLU A 201 2.25 14.23 22.62
N LEU A 202 2.18 13.95 21.30
CA LEU A 202 3.12 13.08 20.59
C LEU A 202 4.57 13.51 20.80
N ALA A 203 4.87 14.80 20.63
CA ALA A 203 6.23 15.32 20.84
C ALA A 203 6.73 15.08 22.27
N ARG A 204 5.84 15.20 23.27
CA ARG A 204 6.16 14.91 24.67
C ARG A 204 6.40 13.41 24.89
N ALA A 205 5.55 12.55 24.33
CA ALA A 205 5.66 11.10 24.41
C ALA A 205 6.97 10.60 23.78
N VAL A 206 7.31 11.08 22.58
CA VAL A 206 8.57 10.77 21.88
C VAL A 206 9.78 11.27 22.67
N ARG A 207 9.72 12.48 23.24
CA ARG A 207 10.82 12.99 24.08
C ARG A 207 11.06 12.10 25.30
N LYS A 208 9.97 11.64 25.93
CA LYS A 208 10.03 10.71 27.06
C LYS A 208 10.63 9.37 26.63
N SER A 209 10.24 8.81 25.48
CA SER A 209 10.78 7.53 24.99
C SER A 209 12.30 7.59 24.73
N ILE A 210 12.79 8.63 24.04
CA ILE A 210 14.22 8.82 23.77
C ILE A 210 15.00 9.07 25.07
N GLY A 211 14.43 9.83 26.01
CA GLY A 211 15.04 10.09 27.32
C GLY A 211 15.06 8.87 28.25
N LEU A 212 14.07 7.99 28.12
CA LEU A 212 13.93 6.75 28.89
C LEU A 212 14.68 5.57 28.26
N SER A 213 15.17 5.64 27.01
CA SER A 213 15.94 4.56 26.37
C SER A 213 17.21 4.11 27.11
N ARG A 214 17.58 4.74 28.23
CA ARG A 214 18.63 4.27 29.17
C ARG A 214 18.10 3.42 30.34
N ASN A 215 16.79 3.43 30.59
CA ASN A 215 16.10 2.61 31.58
C ASN A 215 15.13 1.66 30.85
N HIS A 216 15.23 0.36 31.13
CA HIS A 216 14.55 -0.73 30.42
C HIS A 216 13.01 -0.81 30.59
N ASP A 217 12.32 0.25 31.01
CA ASP A 217 10.94 0.19 31.54
C ASP A 217 9.93 1.08 30.78
N TRP A 218 10.18 1.40 29.52
CA TRP A 218 9.22 2.09 28.65
C TRP A 218 8.52 1.08 27.74
N ASP A 219 7.19 1.01 27.83
CA ASP A 219 6.34 0.03 27.13
C ASP A 219 5.79 0.49 25.77
N GLY A 220 6.07 1.73 25.37
CA GLY A 220 5.66 2.23 24.06
C GLY A 220 4.26 2.84 24.00
N GLN A 221 3.45 2.63 25.03
CA GLN A 221 2.01 2.80 24.92
C GLN A 221 1.61 4.26 24.68
N ASP A 222 2.22 5.20 25.41
CA ASP A 222 1.98 6.64 25.22
C ASP A 222 2.18 7.05 23.74
N VAL A 223 3.30 6.66 23.10
CA VAL A 223 3.58 7.07 21.70
C VAL A 223 2.59 6.47 20.71
N ALA A 224 2.17 5.22 20.92
CA ALA A 224 1.22 4.57 20.03
C ALA A 224 -0.16 5.22 20.08
N GLU A 225 -0.61 5.62 21.29
CA GLU A 225 -1.87 6.35 21.49
C GLU A 225 -1.82 7.71 20.78
N GLU A 226 -0.77 8.51 21.01
CA GLU A 226 -0.65 9.83 20.37
C GLU A 226 -0.53 9.77 18.84
N LEU A 227 0.12 8.73 18.30
CA LEU A 227 0.18 8.50 16.84
C LEU A 227 -1.21 8.19 16.28
N ALA A 228 -2.01 7.41 17.01
CA ALA A 228 -3.36 7.09 16.61
C ALA A 228 -4.25 8.33 16.63
N ASP A 229 -4.18 9.16 17.67
CA ASP A 229 -4.97 10.38 17.79
C ASP A 229 -4.64 11.37 16.67
N LEU A 230 -3.35 11.60 16.41
CA LEU A 230 -2.92 12.42 15.27
C LEU A 230 -3.45 11.87 13.94
N GLN A 231 -3.40 10.56 13.74
CA GLN A 231 -3.90 9.91 12.51
C GLN A 231 -5.42 10.09 12.35
N LEU A 232 -6.20 9.99 13.44
CA LEU A 232 -7.65 10.16 13.41
C LEU A 232 -8.03 11.61 13.12
N TYR A 233 -7.35 12.60 13.71
CA TYR A 233 -7.59 14.01 13.38
C TYR A 233 -7.15 14.37 11.97
N LEU A 234 -6.03 13.84 11.46
CA LEU A 234 -5.63 14.05 10.08
C LEU A 234 -6.69 13.53 9.10
N VAL A 235 -7.23 12.34 9.38
CA VAL A 235 -8.35 11.76 8.62
C VAL A 235 -9.59 12.64 8.70
N HIS A 236 -9.96 13.08 9.90
CA HIS A 236 -11.12 13.95 10.11
C HIS A 236 -10.99 15.26 9.35
N LEU A 237 -9.85 15.94 9.50
CA LEU A 237 -9.53 17.19 8.83
C LEU A 237 -9.61 17.04 7.31
N SER A 238 -9.09 15.92 6.78
CA SER A 238 -9.12 15.65 5.35
C SER A 238 -10.55 15.49 4.83
N SER A 239 -11.40 14.74 5.56
CA SER A 239 -12.82 14.62 5.23
C SER A 239 -13.55 15.97 5.30
N SER A 240 -13.30 16.78 6.36
CA SER A 240 -13.89 18.12 6.51
C SER A 240 -13.45 19.10 5.42
N LEU A 241 -12.26 18.90 4.84
CA LEU A 241 -11.74 19.67 3.69
C LEU A 241 -12.17 19.10 2.32
N GLY A 242 -12.84 17.94 2.28
CA GLY A 242 -13.21 17.26 1.03
C GLY A 242 -12.01 16.68 0.27
N VAL A 243 -10.95 16.28 0.97
CA VAL A 243 -9.72 15.72 0.39
C VAL A 243 -9.74 14.19 0.49
N ASP A 244 -9.64 13.51 -0.66
CA ASP A 244 -9.32 12.09 -0.73
C ASP A 244 -7.84 11.89 -0.38
N LEU A 245 -7.57 11.30 0.80
CA LEU A 245 -6.19 11.10 1.27
C LEU A 245 -5.43 10.10 0.42
N ALA A 246 -6.09 9.05 -0.09
CA ALA A 246 -5.41 8.07 -0.93
C ALA A 246 -4.94 8.69 -2.24
N GLU A 247 -5.78 9.51 -2.87
CA GLU A 247 -5.39 10.26 -4.07
C GLU A 247 -4.29 11.28 -3.76
N ALA A 248 -4.42 12.02 -2.66
CA ALA A 248 -3.44 13.03 -2.26
C ALA A 248 -2.04 12.43 -2.02
N VAL A 249 -1.96 11.29 -1.32
CA VAL A 249 -0.73 10.53 -1.09
C VAL A 249 -0.17 9.99 -2.42
N THR A 250 -1.00 9.36 -3.24
CA THR A 250 -0.58 8.81 -4.55
C THR A 250 0.07 9.88 -5.43
N ARG A 251 -0.57 11.04 -5.55
CA ARG A 251 -0.03 12.16 -6.33
C ARG A 251 1.27 12.70 -5.73
N LYS A 252 1.36 12.74 -4.40
CA LYS A 252 2.56 13.22 -3.70
C LYS A 252 3.75 12.29 -3.92
N GLU A 253 3.54 10.98 -3.87
CA GLU A 253 4.57 9.97 -4.14
C GLU A 253 5.06 10.04 -5.58
N ALA A 254 4.16 10.19 -6.56
CA ALA A 254 4.57 10.41 -7.96
C ALA A 254 5.48 11.64 -8.13
N VAL A 255 5.20 12.73 -7.40
CA VAL A 255 6.07 13.92 -7.40
C VAL A 255 7.41 13.66 -6.70
N ASN A 256 7.42 12.89 -5.61
CA ASN A 256 8.65 12.54 -4.88
C ASN A 256 9.55 11.63 -5.74
N ALA A 257 8.98 10.61 -6.38
CA ALA A 257 9.69 9.72 -7.29
C ALA A 257 10.31 10.47 -8.48
N ALA A 258 9.55 11.39 -9.10
CA ALA A 258 10.08 12.23 -10.19
C ALA A 258 11.25 13.14 -9.73
N ARG A 259 11.23 13.61 -8.48
CA ARG A 259 12.32 14.40 -7.89
C ARG A 259 13.55 13.54 -7.61
N ALA A 260 13.35 12.32 -7.07
CA ALA A 260 14.42 11.37 -6.83
C ALA A 260 15.14 10.99 -8.13
N ALA A 261 14.39 10.71 -9.20
CA ALA A 261 14.95 10.41 -10.52
C ALA A 261 15.73 11.57 -11.17
N ALA A 262 15.39 12.82 -10.81
CA ALA A 262 16.06 14.02 -11.32
C ALA A 262 17.29 14.45 -10.49
N ALA A 263 17.52 13.85 -9.31
CA ALA A 263 18.67 14.18 -8.48
C ALA A 263 19.94 13.55 -9.07
N PRO A 264 21.03 14.31 -9.30
CA PRO A 264 22.28 13.73 -9.79
C PRO A 264 22.84 12.76 -8.74
N SER A 265 23.19 11.54 -9.16
CA SER A 265 23.91 10.59 -8.32
C SER A 265 25.21 11.25 -7.85
N VAL A 266 25.34 11.47 -6.55
CA VAL A 266 26.59 11.96 -5.97
C VAL A 266 27.61 10.82 -6.10
N ALA A 267 28.52 10.97 -7.06
CA ALA A 267 29.68 10.10 -7.26
C ALA A 267 30.75 10.35 -6.19
#